data_AF-A0A8T0G6F7-F1
#
_entry.id   AF-A0A8T0G6F7-F1
#
_cell.length_a   1.000
_cell.length_b   1.000
_cell.length_c   1.000
_cell.angle_alpha   90.00
_cell.angle_beta   90.00
_cell.angle_gamma   90.00
#
_symmetry.space_group_name_H-M   'P 1'
#
loop_
_entity.id
_entity.type
_entity.pdbx_description
1 polymer ?
#
loop_
_entity_poly.entity_id
_entity_poly.type
_entity_poly.pdbx_seq_one_letter_code
_entity_poly.pdbx_strand_id
1 'polypeptide(L)'
;MEEEKGRLSLEGTLKKNQSGVLPRISQALRGLLNSLDEFRELESILGCAAEADHICSSQTNEGRPSFLHLAVATLKDMVAVLVSEIEVKPEIQKLLLLIQNSSIAPTDRAFFQDAIAAKQPSCQVLDSNPKLCESKMACNSAIDLKVAKRVSVKTLQVGCRHTCEHHAELMDRSLWSKLPKELLELVLACLPMPQLVEICRCPERWSILSKSPDFRHECSKRHPKIFGLVGRKWNPGRTLRTVVYDIKSNDWCYRELGSGFPPSILSDARHAYDDAIFACDGGLVCYVAQGSLSSHPILVGNPLTDEWRALPWMPLEKLAIMQPILVQLVMEDDEKSYRVNLVSVKYEVADYTSRAYAAHCYDSKTGLWSAMESGLVYDGCRDRMRTILEAPCVFDCETKTVHGLLECPALEGVNAKRCAIVQDRLFVLHKWSSDMFPHVEERFIVSEYEWQSSASDLSRLRIIDSTLPRHLPGEIRKVRFFSCKGFLLLFADSQKDDEDQHQIIRLFDSSLNDWQNLSMGGDFRFTGDELQGVFMCELRWDAVP
;
A
#
# COMPACT_ATOMS: atom_id res chain seq x y z
N MET A 1 30.08 54.49 -8.83
CA MET A 1 30.25 53.15 -8.23
C MET A 1 29.35 53.12 -7.02
N GLU A 2 28.05 52.96 -7.23
CA GLU A 2 27.33 51.68 -7.32
C GLU A 2 27.22 50.99 -5.96
N GLU A 3 26.06 51.14 -5.32
CA GLU A 3 25.19 50.03 -4.90
C GLU A 3 23.88 50.62 -4.35
N GLU A 4 22.90 50.75 -5.24
CA GLU A 4 21.56 51.24 -4.93
C GLU A 4 20.69 50.05 -4.49
N LYS A 5 20.49 49.90 -3.17
CA LYS A 5 19.53 48.95 -2.59
C LYS A 5 18.10 49.40 -2.90
N GLY A 6 17.50 48.81 -3.92
CA GLY A 6 16.07 48.90 -4.20
C GLY A 6 15.23 48.27 -3.07
N ARG A 7 14.81 49.08 -2.10
CA ARG A 7 13.67 48.74 -1.22
C ARG A 7 12.39 48.87 -2.03
N LEU A 8 11.87 47.74 -2.53
CA LEU A 8 10.49 47.65 -3.01
C LEU A 8 9.54 47.93 -1.84
N SER A 9 8.95 49.12 -1.84
CA SER A 9 7.86 49.48 -0.92
C SER A 9 6.65 48.59 -1.18
N LEU A 10 6.33 47.72 -0.23
CA LEU A 10 5.12 46.86 -0.20
C LEU A 10 3.82 47.68 -0.25
N GLU A 11 3.84 48.97 0.10
CA GLU A 11 2.67 49.85 0.03
C GLU A 11 2.28 50.19 -1.42
N GLY A 12 3.25 50.23 -2.34
CA GLY A 12 3.01 50.51 -3.76
C GLY A 12 2.31 49.37 -4.50
N THR A 13 2.61 48.12 -4.12
CA THR A 13 2.01 46.90 -4.69
C THR A 13 0.62 46.62 -4.13
N LEU A 14 0.31 47.08 -2.91
CA LEU A 14 -1.00 46.90 -2.28
C LEU A 14 -2.13 47.65 -3.01
N LYS A 15 -1.88 48.86 -3.52
CA LYS A 15 -2.88 49.65 -4.27
C LYS A 15 -3.18 49.08 -5.67
N LYS A 16 -2.24 48.34 -6.29
CA LYS A 16 -2.44 47.71 -7.60
C LYS A 16 -3.05 46.30 -7.55
N ASN A 17 -3.11 45.67 -6.37
CA ASN A 17 -3.63 44.30 -6.19
C ASN A 17 -5.05 44.21 -5.59
N GLN A 18 -5.75 45.34 -5.44
CA GLN A 18 -7.09 45.40 -4.85
C GLN A 18 -8.17 44.65 -5.67
N SER A 19 -7.91 44.25 -6.91
CA SER A 19 -8.91 43.60 -7.78
C SER A 19 -8.66 42.12 -8.13
N GLY A 20 -7.71 41.44 -7.50
CA GLY A 20 -7.34 40.08 -7.94
C GLY A 20 -7.12 39.05 -6.85
N VAL A 21 -5.96 39.11 -6.20
CA VAL A 21 -5.38 37.93 -5.54
C VAL A 21 -5.80 37.81 -4.08
N LEU A 22 -5.77 38.91 -3.34
CA LEU A 22 -6.11 38.97 -1.91
C LEU A 22 -7.57 38.57 -1.60
N PRO A 23 -8.58 39.11 -2.32
CA PRO A 23 -9.96 38.67 -2.15
C PRO A 23 -10.15 37.19 -2.49
N ARG A 24 -9.45 36.67 -3.52
CA ARG A 24 -9.52 35.26 -3.92
C ARG A 24 -8.92 34.32 -2.87
N ILE A 25 -7.81 34.70 -2.23
CA ILE A 25 -7.22 33.93 -1.12
C ILE A 25 -8.15 33.93 0.09
N SER A 26 -8.73 35.08 0.47
CA SER A 26 -9.69 35.16 1.57
C SER A 26 -10.98 34.37 1.28
N GLN A 27 -11.44 34.36 0.03
CA GLN A 27 -12.59 33.56 -0.41
C GLN A 27 -12.29 32.06 -0.40
N ALA A 28 -11.10 31.64 -0.85
CA ALA A 28 -10.67 30.25 -0.79
C ALA A 28 -10.56 29.75 0.67
N LEU A 29 -10.00 30.56 1.57
CA LEU A 29 -9.90 30.22 2.99
C LEU A 29 -11.27 30.11 3.67
N ARG A 30 -12.19 31.04 3.37
CA ARG A 30 -13.58 30.92 3.83
C ARG A 30 -14.26 29.68 3.25
N GLY A 31 -13.98 29.32 2.01
CA GLY A 31 -14.45 28.07 1.41
C GLY A 31 -13.97 26.85 2.19
N LEU A 32 -12.67 26.78 2.52
CA LEU A 32 -12.11 25.66 3.30
C LEU A 32 -12.68 25.58 4.73
N LEU A 33 -12.85 26.72 5.40
CA LEU A 33 -13.45 26.77 6.74
C LEU A 33 -14.93 26.36 6.71
N ASN A 34 -15.69 26.81 5.71
CA ASN A 34 -17.08 26.38 5.54
C ASN A 34 -17.15 24.88 5.24
N SER A 35 -16.24 24.34 4.41
CA SER A 35 -16.15 22.91 4.18
C SER A 35 -15.82 22.13 5.46
N LEU A 36 -15.00 22.66 6.37
CA LEU A 36 -14.77 22.03 7.69
C LEU A 36 -16.04 21.96 8.53
N ASP A 37 -16.84 23.03 8.55
CA ASP A 37 -18.10 23.04 9.28
C ASP A 37 -19.13 22.09 8.65
N GLU A 38 -19.20 22.03 7.31
CA GLU A 38 -20.00 21.05 6.57
C GLU A 38 -19.53 19.62 6.88
N PHE A 39 -18.23 19.35 6.92
CA PHE A 39 -17.72 18.03 7.29
C PHE A 39 -18.00 17.66 8.76
N ARG A 40 -17.95 18.63 9.69
CA ARG A 40 -18.36 18.40 11.10
C ARG A 40 -19.84 18.09 11.21
N GLU A 41 -20.69 18.78 10.44
CA GLU A 41 -22.12 18.52 10.39
C GLU A 41 -22.38 17.11 9.83
N LEU A 42 -21.71 16.74 8.74
CA LEU A 42 -21.81 15.40 8.15
C LEU A 42 -21.33 14.32 9.09
N GLU A 43 -20.21 14.51 9.79
CA GLU A 43 -19.71 13.57 10.79
C GLU A 43 -20.68 13.44 11.97
N SER A 44 -21.32 14.53 12.41
CA SER A 44 -22.37 14.48 13.44
C SER A 44 -23.60 13.71 12.96
N ILE A 45 -24.03 13.91 11.71
CA ILE A 45 -25.16 13.18 11.12
C ILE A 45 -24.84 11.68 11.03
N LEU A 46 -23.63 11.37 10.59
CA LEU A 46 -23.13 10.02 10.42
C LEU A 46 -22.97 9.31 11.78
N GLY A 47 -22.38 9.97 12.78
CA GLY A 47 -22.23 9.43 14.14
C GLY A 47 -23.56 9.14 14.84
N CYS A 48 -24.55 10.02 14.69
CA CYS A 48 -25.91 9.78 15.20
C CYS A 48 -26.59 8.55 14.56
N ALA A 49 -26.25 8.22 13.31
CA ALA A 49 -26.77 7.03 12.65
C ALA A 49 -26.12 5.73 13.19
N ALA A 50 -24.83 5.77 13.54
CA ALA A 50 -24.11 4.62 14.10
C ALA A 50 -24.58 4.24 15.51
N GLU A 51 -24.91 5.23 16.36
CA GLU A 51 -25.47 4.99 17.70
C GLU A 51 -26.88 4.38 17.66
N ALA A 52 -27.67 4.71 16.63
CA ALA A 52 -29.00 4.15 16.43
C ALA A 52 -28.96 2.66 16.01
N ASP A 53 -27.91 2.23 15.30
CA ASP A 53 -27.74 0.84 14.84
C ASP A 53 -27.31 -0.14 15.96
N HIS A 54 -26.63 0.36 17.01
CA HIS A 54 -26.22 -0.43 18.18
C HIS A 54 -27.40 -0.93 19.03
N ILE A 55 -28.59 -0.35 18.88
CA ILE A 55 -29.78 -0.72 19.65
C ILE A 55 -30.60 -1.84 18.98
N CYS A 56 -30.33 -2.17 17.71
CA CYS A 56 -31.19 -3.06 16.91
C CYS A 56 -30.53 -4.27 16.24
N SER A 57 -29.20 -4.47 16.34
CA SER A 57 -28.53 -5.61 15.69
C SER A 57 -27.72 -6.46 16.67
N SER A 58 -28.29 -7.60 17.07
CA SER A 58 -27.50 -8.72 17.58
C SER A 58 -27.00 -9.53 16.39
N GLN A 59 -25.68 -9.59 16.24
CA GLN A 59 -24.89 -10.52 15.42
C GLN A 59 -24.49 -10.04 14.00
N THR A 60 -23.16 -10.00 13.83
CA THR A 60 -22.32 -9.96 12.61
C THR A 60 -21.89 -8.58 12.10
N ASN A 61 -20.58 -8.31 12.26
CA ASN A 61 -19.78 -7.12 11.93
C ASN A 61 -19.80 -5.95 12.93
N GLU A 62 -19.16 -6.18 14.08
CA GLU A 62 -18.88 -5.17 15.09
C GLU A 62 -17.86 -4.12 14.58
N GLY A 63 -18.25 -2.84 14.62
CA GLY A 63 -17.33 -1.72 14.89
C GLY A 63 -16.59 -1.04 13.72
N ARG A 64 -16.77 -1.43 12.46
CA ARG A 64 -16.09 -0.75 11.34
C ARG A 64 -16.91 0.46 10.83
N PRO A 65 -16.37 1.69 10.82
CA PRO A 65 -17.06 2.86 10.26
C PRO A 65 -17.33 2.66 8.76
N SER A 66 -18.46 3.19 8.28
CA SER A 66 -18.79 3.09 6.85
C SER A 66 -17.75 3.84 5.99
N PHE A 67 -17.58 3.44 4.72
CA PHE A 67 -16.69 4.13 3.78
C PHE A 67 -16.96 5.66 3.74
N LEU A 68 -18.23 6.06 3.85
CA LEU A 68 -18.62 7.46 3.86
C LEU A 68 -18.17 8.19 5.13
N HIS A 69 -18.30 7.56 6.31
CA HIS A 69 -17.72 8.10 7.56
C HIS A 69 -16.22 8.31 7.42
N LEU A 70 -15.53 7.31 6.88
CA LEU A 70 -14.09 7.36 6.72
C LEU A 70 -13.66 8.43 5.72
N ALA A 71 -14.36 8.57 4.59
CA ALA A 71 -14.10 9.61 3.60
C ALA A 71 -14.36 11.02 4.16
N VAL A 72 -15.47 11.22 4.88
CA VAL A 72 -15.80 12.50 5.53
C VAL A 72 -14.78 12.85 6.61
N ALA A 73 -14.43 11.91 7.48
CA ALA A 73 -13.40 12.11 8.50
C ALA A 73 -12.03 12.41 7.88
N THR A 74 -11.64 11.69 6.84
CA THR A 74 -10.37 11.91 6.13
C THR A 74 -10.35 13.29 5.46
N LEU A 75 -11.43 13.69 4.78
CA LEU A 75 -11.54 15.02 4.17
C LEU A 75 -11.50 16.12 5.23
N LYS A 76 -12.19 15.94 6.35
CA LYS A 76 -12.15 16.86 7.49
C LYS A 76 -10.72 17.02 7.99
N ASP A 77 -10.00 15.92 8.23
CA ASP A 77 -8.62 15.93 8.71
C ASP A 77 -7.68 16.59 7.69
N MET A 78 -7.84 16.29 6.39
CA MET A 78 -7.08 16.93 5.34
C MET A 78 -7.30 18.44 5.30
N VAL A 79 -8.56 18.89 5.37
CA VAL A 79 -8.89 20.31 5.36
C VAL A 79 -8.41 20.97 6.64
N ALA A 80 -8.48 20.30 7.79
CA ALA A 80 -7.97 20.81 9.06
C ALA A 80 -6.44 20.97 9.02
N VAL A 81 -5.71 19.99 8.48
CA VAL A 81 -4.26 20.08 8.28
C VAL A 81 -3.94 21.23 7.32
N LEU A 82 -4.61 21.32 6.17
CA LEU A 82 -4.44 22.42 5.22
C LEU A 82 -4.69 23.78 5.86
N VAL A 83 -5.77 23.93 6.63
CA VAL A 83 -6.09 25.16 7.36
C VAL A 83 -4.99 25.46 8.38
N SER A 84 -4.54 24.47 9.16
CA SER A 84 -3.47 24.66 10.14
C SER A 84 -2.13 25.06 9.50
N GLU A 85 -1.74 24.44 8.38
CA GLU A 85 -0.51 24.79 7.65
C GLU A 85 -0.58 26.19 7.06
N ILE A 86 -1.76 26.61 6.62
CA ILE A 86 -1.99 27.97 6.14
C ILE A 86 -1.96 28.97 7.31
N GLU A 87 -2.54 28.64 8.45
CA GLU A 87 -2.58 29.48 9.65
C GLU A 87 -1.21 29.64 10.33
N VAL A 88 -0.34 28.63 10.25
CA VAL A 88 1.00 28.65 10.87
C VAL A 88 1.99 29.47 10.04
N LYS A 89 1.72 29.73 8.75
CA LYS A 89 2.61 30.57 7.91
C LYS A 89 2.50 32.05 8.30
N PRO A 90 3.54 32.66 8.89
CA PRO A 90 3.49 34.04 9.40
C PRO A 90 3.23 35.08 8.31
N GLU A 91 3.57 34.79 7.06
CA GLU A 91 3.27 35.63 5.89
C GLU A 91 1.76 35.66 5.60
N ILE A 92 1.06 34.53 5.76
CA ILE A 92 -0.39 34.45 5.55
C ILE A 92 -1.13 35.07 6.72
N GLN A 93 -0.67 34.89 7.97
CA GLN A 93 -1.23 35.63 9.11
C GLN A 93 -1.09 37.14 8.95
N LYS A 94 0.07 37.63 8.50
CA LYS A 94 0.27 39.06 8.19
C LYS A 94 -0.69 39.53 7.10
N LEU A 95 -0.90 38.73 6.06
CA LEU A 95 -1.88 39.02 4.99
C LEU A 95 -3.33 39.03 5.53
N LEU A 96 -3.71 38.08 6.38
CA LEU A 96 -5.05 38.02 6.97
C LEU A 96 -5.31 39.20 7.93
N LEU A 97 -4.31 39.58 8.73
CA LEU A 97 -4.37 40.78 9.58
C LEU A 97 -4.45 42.06 8.74
N LEU A 98 -3.73 42.14 7.61
CA LEU A 98 -3.84 43.27 6.67
C LEU A 98 -5.23 43.36 6.05
N ILE A 99 -5.87 42.23 5.72
CA ILE A 99 -7.24 42.17 5.19
C ILE A 99 -8.26 42.58 6.26
N GLN A 100 -8.11 42.11 7.49
CA GLN A 100 -8.99 42.48 8.61
C GLN A 100 -8.89 43.96 8.98
N ASN A 101 -7.68 44.54 8.88
CA ASN A 101 -7.43 45.96 9.16
C ASN A 101 -7.77 46.87 7.98
N SER A 102 -7.90 46.34 6.76
CA SER A 102 -8.46 47.07 5.62
C SER A 102 -9.99 47.13 5.73
N SER A 103 -10.48 47.98 6.64
CA SER A 103 -11.86 48.44 6.66
C SER A 103 -12.17 49.10 5.30
N ILE A 104 -12.77 48.34 4.39
CA ILE A 104 -13.42 48.89 3.20
C ILE A 104 -14.66 49.64 3.72
N ALA A 105 -14.63 50.97 3.61
CA ALA A 105 -15.76 51.82 3.99
C ALA A 105 -17.03 51.43 3.19
N PRO A 106 -18.24 51.61 3.74
CA PRO A 106 -19.48 51.06 3.18
C PRO A 106 -20.00 51.78 1.92
N THR A 107 -19.17 52.52 1.18
CA THR A 107 -19.63 53.45 0.12
C THR A 107 -19.62 52.90 -1.29
N ASP A 108 -19.01 51.73 -1.57
CA ASP A 108 -18.90 51.22 -2.95
C ASP A 108 -19.93 50.14 -3.35
N ARG A 109 -20.97 49.92 -2.52
CA ARG A 109 -22.02 48.93 -2.80
C ARG A 109 -23.01 49.35 -3.90
N ALA A 110 -23.06 50.63 -4.25
CA ALA A 110 -23.96 51.17 -5.27
C ALA A 110 -23.49 50.92 -6.72
N PHE A 111 -22.17 50.78 -6.95
CA PHE A 111 -21.65 50.70 -8.32
C PHE A 111 -21.76 49.30 -8.96
N PHE A 112 -21.93 48.24 -8.16
CA PHE A 112 -21.98 46.86 -8.66
C PHE A 112 -23.40 46.33 -8.91
N GLN A 113 -24.44 46.96 -8.36
CA GLN A 113 -25.84 46.55 -8.63
C GLN A 113 -26.33 47.07 -9.99
N ASP A 114 -25.83 48.23 -10.46
CA ASP A 114 -26.20 48.79 -11.76
C ASP A 114 -25.56 48.05 -12.95
N ALA A 115 -24.42 47.39 -12.76
CA ALA A 115 -23.74 46.65 -13.83
C ALA A 115 -24.35 45.27 -14.12
N ILE A 116 -25.14 44.71 -13.20
CA ILE A 116 -25.79 43.39 -13.36
C ILE A 116 -27.19 43.53 -13.96
N ALA A 117 -27.83 44.70 -13.85
CA ALA A 117 -29.13 44.99 -14.48
C ALA A 117 -29.04 45.23 -16.01
N ALA A 118 -27.85 45.45 -16.58
CA ALA A 118 -27.67 45.88 -17.98
C ALA A 118 -27.44 44.74 -18.99
N LYS A 119 -27.53 43.46 -18.62
CA LYS A 119 -27.37 42.32 -19.55
C LYS A 119 -28.41 41.23 -19.33
N GLN A 120 -29.64 41.49 -19.77
CA GLN A 120 -30.56 40.44 -20.20
C GLN A 120 -31.14 40.80 -21.57
N PRO A 121 -31.05 39.92 -22.59
CA PRO A 121 -31.72 40.14 -23.86
C PRO A 121 -33.23 39.86 -23.73
N SER A 122 -34.03 40.82 -24.14
CA SER A 122 -35.48 40.76 -24.26
C SER A 122 -35.92 39.78 -25.37
N CYS A 123 -36.56 38.68 -25.02
CA CYS A 123 -37.37 37.90 -25.97
C CYS A 123 -38.77 38.53 -26.07
N GLN A 124 -39.08 39.11 -27.23
CA GLN A 124 -40.42 39.56 -27.59
C GLN A 124 -41.27 38.36 -28.00
N VAL A 125 -42.44 38.21 -27.38
CA VAL A 125 -43.53 37.34 -27.85
C VAL A 125 -44.56 38.26 -28.51
N LEU A 126 -44.85 38.03 -29.79
CA LEU A 126 -45.94 38.64 -30.53
C LEU A 126 -47.17 37.73 -30.46
N ASP A 127 -48.25 38.29 -29.92
CA ASP A 127 -49.60 37.73 -29.93
C ASP A 127 -50.18 37.62 -31.35
N SER A 128 -50.87 36.51 -31.61
CA SER A 128 -52.10 36.52 -32.41
C SER A 128 -53.05 35.38 -31.99
N ASN A 129 -54.18 35.80 -31.42
CA ASN A 129 -55.41 35.06 -31.09
C ASN A 129 -56.18 34.61 -32.37
N PRO A 130 -57.35 33.94 -32.33
CA PRO A 130 -58.04 33.22 -31.22
C PRO A 130 -58.72 31.87 -31.65
N LYS A 131 -59.28 31.10 -30.69
CA LYS A 131 -60.71 30.64 -30.66
C LYS A 131 -61.00 29.53 -29.63
N LEU A 132 -62.09 29.76 -28.87
CA LEU A 132 -63.04 28.85 -28.19
C LEU A 132 -62.46 27.79 -27.21
N CYS A 133 -63.03 27.49 -26.05
CA CYS A 133 -64.41 27.52 -25.61
C CYS A 133 -64.50 27.60 -24.07
N GLU A 134 -65.68 27.96 -23.62
CA GLU A 134 -66.19 28.25 -22.28
C GLU A 134 -65.95 27.16 -21.21
N SER A 135 -65.70 27.54 -19.96
CA SER A 135 -66.78 27.66 -18.95
C SER A 135 -66.25 27.92 -17.52
N LYS A 136 -66.81 28.96 -16.89
CA LYS A 136 -67.37 29.07 -15.52
C LYS A 136 -66.57 28.41 -14.36
N MET A 137 -66.34 29.03 -13.20
CA MET A 137 -66.98 30.15 -12.52
C MET A 137 -66.14 30.48 -11.26
N ALA A 138 -65.99 31.77 -10.94
CA ALA A 138 -66.06 32.44 -9.63
C ALA A 138 -65.50 31.74 -8.36
N CYS A 139 -64.84 32.39 -7.39
CA CYS A 139 -64.59 33.80 -7.12
C CYS A 139 -63.56 33.90 -5.97
N ASN A 140 -62.68 34.90 -6.05
CA ASN A 140 -62.21 35.81 -5.00
C ASN A 140 -62.23 35.35 -3.53
N SER A 141 -61.08 35.38 -2.86
CA SER A 141 -60.62 36.58 -2.15
C SER A 141 -59.28 36.35 -1.44
N ALA A 142 -58.50 37.43 -1.38
CA ALA A 142 -57.19 37.53 -0.80
C ALA A 142 -57.21 37.44 0.74
N ILE A 143 -56.08 37.03 1.34
CA ILE A 143 -55.26 37.82 2.28
C ILE A 143 -54.16 36.92 2.87
N ASP A 144 -52.94 37.45 2.89
CA ASP A 144 -51.71 36.94 3.50
C ASP A 144 -51.88 36.37 4.93
N LEU A 145 -51.12 35.32 5.27
CA LEU A 145 -50.15 35.37 6.39
C LEU A 145 -49.32 34.06 6.54
N LYS A 146 -48.00 34.26 6.46
CA LYS A 146 -46.93 33.69 7.31
C LYS A 146 -46.81 32.17 7.52
N VAL A 147 -45.81 31.65 6.82
CA VAL A 147 -44.78 30.67 7.22
C VAL A 147 -44.75 30.32 8.72
N ALA A 148 -45.17 29.08 9.01
CA ALA A 148 -44.57 28.20 10.01
C ALA A 148 -45.00 26.77 9.68
N LYS A 149 -44.21 26.04 8.87
CA LYS A 149 -44.40 24.59 8.71
C LYS A 149 -43.24 23.85 9.35
N ARG A 150 -43.52 23.36 10.56
CA ARG A 150 -42.87 22.25 11.24
C ARG A 150 -42.53 21.16 10.24
N VAL A 151 -41.25 20.83 10.13
CA VAL A 151 -40.81 19.59 9.50
C VAL A 151 -41.12 18.47 10.49
N SER A 152 -42.13 17.68 10.13
CA SER A 152 -42.53 16.46 10.84
C SER A 152 -41.46 15.40 10.60
N VAL A 153 -40.64 15.13 11.61
CA VAL A 153 -39.77 13.93 11.67
C VAL A 153 -40.67 12.71 11.70
N LYS A 154 -40.86 12.08 10.54
CA LYS A 154 -41.45 10.74 10.43
C LYS A 154 -40.37 9.80 9.95
N THR A 155 -39.97 8.91 10.88
CA THR A 155 -39.42 7.58 10.62
C THR A 155 -38.22 7.52 9.66
N LEU A 156 -37.02 7.72 10.21
CA LEU A 156 -35.77 7.21 9.65
C LEU A 156 -35.79 5.68 9.77
N GLN A 157 -36.26 5.02 8.71
CA GLN A 157 -36.16 3.59 8.51
C GLN A 157 -34.77 3.23 7.97
N VAL A 158 -34.09 2.35 8.72
CA VAL A 158 -33.17 1.28 8.27
C VAL A 158 -31.99 1.69 7.38
N GLY A 159 -30.77 1.48 7.88
CA GLY A 159 -29.51 1.57 7.13
C GLY A 159 -29.58 0.81 5.81
N CYS A 160 -29.63 1.57 4.72
CA CYS A 160 -29.97 1.06 3.40
C CYS A 160 -28.67 0.76 2.62
N ARG A 161 -28.45 -0.49 2.22
CA ARG A 161 -27.40 -0.94 1.28
C ARG A 161 -27.74 -0.65 -0.21
N HIS A 162 -28.50 0.40 -0.50
CA HIS A 162 -29.00 0.73 -1.84
C HIS A 162 -28.89 2.23 -2.13
N THR A 163 -28.96 2.62 -3.40
CA THR A 163 -28.91 4.02 -3.86
C THR A 163 -30.16 4.78 -3.40
N CYS A 164 -30.17 5.28 -2.17
CA CYS A 164 -31.20 6.22 -1.72
C CYS A 164 -30.81 7.66 -2.11
N GLU A 165 -31.82 8.52 -2.31
CA GLU A 165 -31.65 9.89 -2.80
C GLU A 165 -30.76 10.75 -1.87
N HIS A 166 -30.75 10.50 -0.55
CA HIS A 166 -29.87 11.20 0.38
C HIS A 166 -28.37 10.90 0.19
N HIS A 167 -27.99 9.69 -0.23
CA HIS A 167 -26.58 9.42 -0.57
C HIS A 167 -26.21 9.92 -1.98
N ALA A 168 -27.18 10.03 -2.88
CA ALA A 168 -26.97 10.59 -4.20
C ALA A 168 -26.61 12.09 -4.13
N GLU A 169 -27.11 12.81 -3.13
CA GLU A 169 -26.76 14.23 -2.88
C GLU A 169 -25.32 14.40 -2.36
N LEU A 170 -24.82 13.49 -1.50
CA LEU A 170 -23.44 13.54 -0.95
C LEU A 170 -22.36 13.05 -1.92
N MET A 171 -22.72 12.12 -2.81
CA MET A 171 -21.87 11.68 -3.91
C MET A 171 -22.35 12.31 -5.22
N ASP A 172 -22.63 13.63 -5.21
CA ASP A 172 -23.00 14.35 -6.44
C ASP A 172 -21.89 14.13 -7.48
N ARG A 173 -22.20 13.31 -8.49
CA ARG A 173 -21.31 13.01 -9.60
C ARG A 173 -20.84 14.30 -10.27
N SER A 174 -21.67 15.34 -10.28
CA SER A 174 -21.34 16.64 -10.87
C SER A 174 -20.23 17.37 -10.11
N LEU A 175 -20.15 17.21 -8.79
CA LEU A 175 -19.12 17.81 -7.95
C LEU A 175 -17.80 17.04 -8.08
N TRP A 176 -17.83 15.73 -7.86
CA TRP A 176 -16.64 14.87 -7.94
C TRP A 176 -16.04 14.78 -9.34
N SER A 177 -16.87 14.91 -10.39
CA SER A 177 -16.38 14.94 -11.78
C SER A 177 -15.65 16.24 -12.12
N LYS A 178 -15.93 17.35 -11.41
CA LYS A 178 -15.32 18.67 -11.62
C LYS A 178 -14.12 18.93 -10.71
N LEU A 179 -13.85 18.06 -9.74
CA LEU A 179 -12.68 18.22 -8.87
C LEU A 179 -11.40 18.16 -9.72
N PRO A 180 -10.46 19.12 -9.55
CA PRO A 180 -9.15 19.05 -10.16
C PRO A 180 -8.48 17.70 -9.89
N LYS A 181 -7.78 17.16 -10.90
CA LYS A 181 -7.15 15.83 -10.85
C LYS A 181 -6.21 15.72 -9.64
N GLU A 182 -5.44 16.78 -9.40
CA GLU A 182 -4.42 16.85 -8.36
C GLU A 182 -5.05 16.78 -6.95
N LEU A 183 -6.19 17.46 -6.76
CA LEU A 183 -6.94 17.39 -5.50
C LEU A 183 -7.55 16.00 -5.30
N LEU A 184 -8.03 15.38 -6.38
CA LEU A 184 -8.57 14.03 -6.32
C LEU A 184 -7.48 13.02 -5.92
N GLU A 185 -6.30 13.12 -6.51
CA GLU A 185 -5.15 12.27 -6.18
C GLU A 185 -4.75 12.42 -4.71
N LEU A 186 -4.67 13.65 -4.20
CA LEU A 186 -4.37 13.91 -2.79
C LEU A 186 -5.42 13.32 -1.85
N VAL A 187 -6.70 13.49 -2.16
CA VAL A 187 -7.81 12.98 -1.35
C VAL A 187 -7.78 11.46 -1.30
N LEU A 188 -7.64 10.82 -2.46
CA LEU A 188 -7.59 9.37 -2.54
C LEU A 188 -6.36 8.81 -1.82
N ALA A 189 -5.19 9.45 -1.94
CA ALA A 189 -3.96 9.00 -1.30
C ALA A 189 -4.05 8.99 0.24
N CYS A 190 -4.98 9.75 0.81
CA CYS A 190 -5.22 9.79 2.25
C CYS A 190 -6.13 8.67 2.76
N LEU A 191 -6.80 7.93 1.86
CA LEU A 191 -7.65 6.82 2.26
C LEU A 191 -6.81 5.69 2.88
N PRO A 192 -7.36 4.92 3.83
CA PRO A 192 -6.65 3.76 4.36
C PRO A 192 -6.43 2.68 3.29
N MET A 193 -5.47 1.81 3.57
CA MET A 193 -5.00 0.82 2.60
C MET A 193 -6.08 -0.12 2.04
N PRO A 194 -7.07 -0.62 2.81
CA PRO A 194 -8.16 -1.40 2.25
C PRO A 194 -8.91 -0.69 1.11
N GLN A 195 -9.25 0.58 1.31
CA GLN A 195 -9.97 1.41 0.35
C GLN A 195 -9.10 1.74 -0.86
N LEU A 196 -7.81 2.01 -0.65
CA LEU A 196 -6.86 2.23 -1.74
C LEU A 196 -6.75 1.01 -2.66
N VAL A 197 -6.65 -0.18 -2.07
CA VAL A 197 -6.61 -1.44 -2.84
C VAL A 197 -7.90 -1.63 -3.64
N GLU A 198 -9.07 -1.33 -3.07
CA GLU A 198 -10.35 -1.38 -3.78
C GLU A 198 -10.40 -0.41 -4.96
N ILE A 199 -9.94 0.83 -4.78
CA ILE A 199 -9.88 1.84 -5.84
C ILE A 199 -9.00 1.37 -6.99
N CYS A 200 -7.85 0.75 -6.70
CA CYS A 200 -6.96 0.18 -7.71
C CYS A 200 -7.61 -0.95 -8.53
N ARG A 201 -8.68 -1.61 -8.02
CA ARG A 201 -9.42 -2.65 -8.76
C ARG A 201 -10.47 -2.07 -9.71
N CYS A 202 -10.80 -0.79 -9.62
CA CYS A 202 -11.84 -0.20 -10.46
C CYS A 202 -11.33 0.09 -11.90
N PRO A 203 -11.98 -0.45 -12.95
CA PRO A 203 -11.36 -0.60 -14.27
C PRO A 203 -11.13 0.68 -15.09
N GLU A 204 -11.97 1.72 -15.02
CA GLU A 204 -11.96 2.75 -16.09
C GLU A 204 -11.36 4.11 -15.70
N ARG A 205 -11.83 4.73 -14.61
CA ARG A 205 -11.38 6.09 -14.23
C ARG A 205 -10.27 6.07 -13.19
N TRP A 206 -10.40 5.19 -12.21
CA TRP A 206 -9.51 5.15 -11.05
C TRP A 206 -8.20 4.42 -11.34
N SER A 207 -8.21 3.47 -12.27
CA SER A 207 -7.00 2.80 -12.74
C SER A 207 -5.99 3.80 -13.33
N ILE A 208 -6.46 4.82 -14.06
CA ILE A 208 -5.61 5.90 -14.61
C ILE A 208 -4.97 6.71 -13.47
N LEU A 209 -5.75 7.05 -12.44
CA LEU A 209 -5.25 7.80 -11.28
C LEU A 209 -4.23 6.98 -10.48
N SER A 210 -4.47 5.68 -10.28
CA SER A 210 -3.51 4.79 -9.60
C SER A 210 -2.18 4.62 -10.32
N LYS A 211 -2.13 4.96 -11.62
CA LYS A 211 -0.92 4.96 -12.45
C LYS A 211 -0.25 6.32 -12.54
N SER A 212 -0.88 7.36 -11.99
CA SER A 212 -0.31 8.70 -11.96
C SER A 212 0.92 8.73 -11.02
N PRO A 213 2.08 9.23 -11.48
CA PRO A 213 3.26 9.38 -10.63
C PRO A 213 2.99 10.22 -9.37
N ASP A 214 2.20 11.29 -9.51
CA ASP A 214 1.87 12.19 -8.40
C ASP A 214 1.02 11.49 -7.34
N PHE A 215 0.01 10.71 -7.75
CA PHE A 215 -0.78 9.89 -6.84
C PHE A 215 0.08 8.87 -6.09
N ARG A 216 0.96 8.16 -6.81
CA ARG A 216 1.86 7.16 -6.21
C ARG A 216 2.81 7.77 -5.20
N HIS A 217 3.35 8.94 -5.53
CA HIS A 217 4.21 9.71 -4.64
C HIS A 217 3.48 10.17 -3.37
N GLU A 218 2.24 10.62 -3.50
CA GLU A 218 1.45 10.99 -2.33
C GLU A 218 1.05 9.77 -1.49
N CYS A 219 0.73 8.64 -2.11
CA CYS A 219 0.48 7.38 -1.42
C CYS A 219 1.74 6.88 -0.68
N SER A 220 2.94 6.95 -1.28
CA SER A 220 4.18 6.51 -0.63
C SER A 220 4.53 7.35 0.60
N LYS A 221 4.23 8.66 0.57
CA LYS A 221 4.36 9.54 1.76
C LYS A 221 3.35 9.22 2.86
N ARG A 222 2.10 8.93 2.49
CA ARG A 222 0.98 8.76 3.45
C ARG A 222 0.96 7.40 4.11
N HIS A 223 1.44 6.39 3.40
CA HIS A 223 1.53 5.00 3.82
C HIS A 223 2.98 4.51 3.73
N PRO A 224 3.89 5.06 4.56
CA PRO A 224 5.26 4.57 4.62
C PRO A 224 5.29 3.20 5.31
N LYS A 225 6.30 2.37 5.00
CA LYS A 225 6.53 1.08 5.64
C LYS A 225 5.39 0.07 5.49
N ILE A 226 4.94 -0.15 4.26
CA ILE A 226 4.02 -1.25 3.94
C ILE A 226 4.85 -2.49 3.63
N PHE A 227 4.41 -3.66 4.09
CA PHE A 227 4.92 -4.93 3.58
C PHE A 227 3.78 -5.85 3.15
N GLY A 228 4.10 -6.82 2.32
CA GLY A 228 3.15 -7.74 1.73
C GLY A 228 3.63 -9.17 1.85
N LEU A 229 2.71 -10.07 2.19
CA LEU A 229 2.87 -11.50 1.99
C LEU A 229 2.28 -11.85 0.63
N VAL A 230 3.15 -12.13 -0.32
CA VAL A 230 2.75 -12.51 -1.67
C VAL A 230 2.83 -14.02 -1.77
N GLY A 231 1.76 -14.65 -2.23
CA GLY A 231 1.72 -16.09 -2.41
C GLY A 231 0.53 -16.55 -3.21
N ARG A 232 0.46 -17.86 -3.43
CA ARG A 232 -0.60 -18.47 -4.22
C ARG A 232 -1.83 -18.77 -3.36
N LYS A 233 -3.02 -18.48 -3.89
CA LYS A 233 -4.27 -19.00 -3.33
C LYS A 233 -4.45 -20.45 -3.80
N TRP A 234 -4.65 -21.38 -2.87
CA TRP A 234 -4.80 -22.82 -3.20
C TRP A 234 -6.11 -23.15 -3.96
N ASN A 235 -7.04 -22.19 -4.07
CA ASN A 235 -8.35 -22.37 -4.68
C ASN A 235 -8.32 -22.54 -6.22
N PRO A 236 -9.39 -23.13 -6.81
CA PRO A 236 -9.52 -23.28 -8.27
C PRO A 236 -9.53 -21.89 -8.94
N GLY A 237 -8.43 -21.57 -9.61
CA GLY A 237 -8.17 -20.25 -10.19
C GLY A 237 -6.69 -19.88 -10.17
N ARG A 238 -5.91 -20.45 -9.23
CA ARG A 238 -4.44 -20.31 -9.15
C ARG A 238 -3.96 -18.86 -9.27
N THR A 239 -4.70 -17.93 -8.68
CA THR A 239 -4.33 -16.53 -8.67
C THR A 239 -3.27 -16.27 -7.61
N LEU A 240 -2.42 -15.29 -7.88
CA LEU A 240 -1.53 -14.74 -6.87
C LEU A 240 -2.30 -13.73 -6.04
N ARG A 241 -2.10 -13.82 -4.73
CA ARG A 241 -2.64 -12.87 -3.78
C ARG A 241 -1.50 -12.18 -3.06
N THR A 242 -1.68 -10.91 -2.83
CA THR A 242 -0.84 -10.11 -1.94
C THR A 242 -1.70 -9.79 -0.73
N VAL A 243 -1.27 -10.24 0.44
CA VAL A 243 -1.83 -9.79 1.70
C VAL A 243 -0.96 -8.65 2.16
N VAL A 244 -1.53 -7.45 2.17
CA VAL A 244 -0.85 -6.23 2.51
C VAL A 244 -1.03 -5.97 3.99
N TYR A 245 0.05 -5.66 4.69
CA TYR A 245 0.00 -5.14 6.04
C TYR A 245 0.44 -3.69 6.05
N ASP A 246 -0.43 -2.84 6.58
CA ASP A 246 -0.10 -1.45 6.82
C ASP A 246 0.22 -1.26 8.30
N ILE A 247 1.48 -0.97 8.59
CA ILE A 247 1.95 -0.74 9.96
C ILE A 247 1.24 0.43 10.61
N LYS A 248 0.87 1.46 9.83
CA LYS A 248 0.24 2.69 10.36
C LYS A 248 -1.18 2.42 10.84
N SER A 249 -1.97 1.68 10.05
CA SER A 249 -3.33 1.29 10.44
C SER A 249 -3.37 0.03 11.31
N ASN A 250 -2.26 -0.72 11.39
CA ASN A 250 -2.16 -1.98 12.11
C ASN A 250 -3.25 -2.98 11.67
N ASP A 251 -3.52 -3.02 10.36
CA ASP A 251 -4.55 -3.86 9.76
C ASP A 251 -4.02 -4.59 8.50
N TRP A 252 -4.63 -5.73 8.23
CA TRP A 252 -4.36 -6.54 7.05
C TRP A 252 -5.41 -6.25 5.98
N CYS A 253 -4.99 -6.13 4.73
CA CYS A 253 -5.91 -6.06 3.60
C CYS A 253 -5.50 -6.99 2.45
N TYR A 254 -6.49 -7.39 1.65
CA TYR A 254 -6.27 -8.33 0.56
C TYR A 254 -6.27 -7.62 -0.77
N ARG A 255 -5.27 -7.96 -1.57
CA ARG A 255 -5.21 -7.64 -2.97
C ARG A 255 -5.05 -8.92 -3.78
N GLU A 256 -6.01 -9.19 -4.64
CA GLU A 256 -5.80 -10.16 -5.70
C GLU A 256 -4.96 -9.49 -6.78
N LEU A 257 -3.85 -10.11 -7.17
CA LEU A 257 -3.08 -9.65 -8.31
C LEU A 257 -3.91 -9.87 -9.57
N GLY A 258 -3.98 -8.84 -10.40
CA GLY A 258 -4.84 -8.79 -11.57
C GLY A 258 -4.21 -9.48 -12.78
N SER A 259 -4.74 -9.17 -13.95
CA SER A 259 -4.28 -9.73 -15.23
C SER A 259 -2.88 -9.27 -15.65
N GLY A 260 -2.24 -8.37 -14.91
CA GLY A 260 -0.89 -7.89 -15.21
C GLY A 260 0.16 -9.00 -15.11
N PHE A 261 -0.04 -9.96 -14.19
CA PHE A 261 0.80 -11.15 -14.12
C PHE A 261 0.46 -12.10 -15.29
N PRO A 262 1.42 -12.47 -16.16
CA PRO A 262 1.14 -13.21 -17.38
C PRO A 262 0.40 -14.53 -17.10
N PRO A 263 -0.86 -14.70 -17.54
CA PRO A 263 -1.65 -15.90 -17.25
C PRO A 263 -1.02 -17.18 -17.82
N SER A 264 -0.24 -17.07 -18.90
CA SER A 264 0.48 -18.19 -19.52
C SER A 264 1.45 -18.88 -18.56
N ILE A 265 2.06 -18.10 -17.66
CA ILE A 265 2.97 -18.63 -16.63
C ILE A 265 2.18 -19.39 -15.55
N LEU A 266 0.94 -18.98 -15.28
CA LEU A 266 0.06 -19.65 -14.30
C LEU A 266 -0.64 -20.88 -14.88
N SER A 267 -0.89 -20.93 -16.19
CA SER A 267 -1.67 -21.98 -16.85
C SER A 267 -0.85 -23.24 -17.18
N ASP A 268 0.40 -23.11 -17.64
CA ASP A 268 1.24 -24.27 -17.97
C ASP A 268 1.87 -24.94 -16.73
N ALA A 269 1.94 -24.20 -15.63
CA ALA A 269 2.57 -24.61 -14.39
C ALA A 269 1.62 -25.43 -13.50
N ARG A 270 1.34 -26.69 -13.84
CA ARG A 270 0.82 -27.64 -12.82
C ARG A 270 1.82 -27.82 -11.65
N HIS A 271 3.09 -27.49 -11.84
CA HIS A 271 4.15 -27.55 -10.83
C HIS A 271 5.01 -26.28 -10.70
N ALA A 272 5.10 -25.39 -11.71
CA ALA A 272 6.14 -24.36 -11.76
C ALA A 272 6.07 -23.24 -10.70
N TYR A 273 4.95 -23.06 -9.98
CA TYR A 273 4.84 -22.02 -8.94
C TYR A 273 5.24 -22.52 -7.54
N ASP A 274 4.99 -23.79 -7.21
CA ASP A 274 5.46 -24.40 -5.95
C ASP A 274 7.01 -24.45 -5.91
N ASP A 275 7.59 -24.19 -7.07
CA ASP A 275 8.98 -24.32 -7.44
C ASP A 275 9.65 -22.96 -7.71
N ALA A 276 8.87 -21.89 -7.92
CA ALA A 276 9.41 -20.59 -8.27
C ALA A 276 10.32 -19.99 -7.18
N ILE A 277 11.30 -19.23 -7.62
CA ILE A 277 12.22 -18.47 -6.76
C ILE A 277 11.81 -17.00 -6.83
N PHE A 278 11.79 -16.35 -5.66
CA PHE A 278 11.38 -14.96 -5.51
C PHE A 278 12.48 -14.19 -4.82
N ALA A 279 12.75 -12.99 -5.30
CA ALA A 279 13.51 -11.99 -4.56
C ALA A 279 12.74 -10.68 -4.53
N CYS A 280 13.00 -9.84 -3.53
CA CYS A 280 12.37 -8.53 -3.43
C CYS A 280 13.33 -7.50 -2.85
N ASP A 281 13.21 -6.27 -3.31
CA ASP A 281 13.88 -5.10 -2.75
C ASP A 281 13.15 -3.83 -3.23
N GLY A 282 13.13 -2.80 -2.37
CA GLY A 282 12.52 -1.48 -2.60
C GLY A 282 11.18 -1.48 -3.34
N GLY A 283 10.24 -2.33 -2.92
CA GLY A 283 8.88 -2.36 -3.48
C GLY A 283 8.70 -3.23 -4.73
N LEU A 284 9.77 -3.78 -5.28
CA LEU A 284 9.74 -4.67 -6.43
C LEU A 284 9.92 -6.13 -6.01
N VAL A 285 9.37 -7.01 -6.85
CA VAL A 285 9.46 -8.46 -6.74
C VAL A 285 10.01 -9.00 -8.05
N CYS A 286 11.05 -9.82 -7.96
CA CYS A 286 11.54 -10.65 -9.05
C CYS A 286 10.96 -12.05 -8.93
N TYR A 287 10.37 -12.54 -10.02
CA TYR A 287 9.83 -13.89 -10.16
C TYR A 287 10.65 -14.67 -11.18
N VAL A 288 11.18 -15.81 -10.75
CA VAL A 288 11.90 -16.76 -11.60
C VAL A 288 11.22 -18.12 -11.51
N ALA A 289 10.62 -18.56 -12.61
CA ALA A 289 10.05 -19.90 -12.68
C ALA A 289 11.16 -20.96 -12.54
N GLN A 290 10.96 -21.97 -11.69
CA GLN A 290 11.87 -23.12 -11.67
C GLN A 290 11.67 -23.93 -12.95
N GLY A 291 12.78 -24.15 -13.65
CA GLY A 291 12.80 -24.82 -14.93
C GLY A 291 13.98 -24.31 -15.74
N SER A 292 14.00 -24.63 -17.03
CA SER A 292 14.98 -24.04 -17.92
C SER A 292 14.68 -22.55 -18.08
N LEU A 293 15.70 -21.71 -17.86
CA LEU A 293 15.64 -20.26 -18.14
C LEU A 293 15.34 -19.94 -19.62
N SER A 294 15.42 -20.94 -20.50
CA SER A 294 15.01 -20.81 -21.91
C SER A 294 13.51 -20.90 -22.15
N SER A 295 12.71 -21.36 -21.18
CA SER A 295 11.28 -21.62 -21.37
C SER A 295 10.39 -20.51 -20.83
N HIS A 296 10.86 -19.74 -19.85
CA HIS A 296 10.06 -18.71 -19.19
C HIS A 296 10.90 -17.44 -18.99
N PRO A 297 10.34 -16.25 -19.28
CA PRO A 297 11.02 -15.01 -18.95
C PRO A 297 11.08 -14.81 -17.44
N ILE A 298 12.13 -14.14 -16.98
CA ILE A 298 12.19 -13.59 -15.63
C ILE A 298 11.29 -12.37 -15.59
N LEU A 299 10.46 -12.25 -14.55
CA LEU A 299 9.59 -11.10 -14.37
C LEU A 299 10.06 -10.25 -13.20
N VAL A 300 9.98 -8.94 -13.35
CA VAL A 300 10.10 -7.98 -12.25
C VAL A 300 8.82 -7.17 -12.20
N GLY A 301 8.25 -6.98 -11.02
CA GLY A 301 7.01 -6.23 -10.90
C GLY A 301 6.75 -5.68 -9.53
N ASN A 302 5.79 -4.77 -9.46
CA ASN A 302 5.30 -4.18 -8.23
C ASN A 302 3.93 -4.83 -7.89
N PRO A 303 3.87 -5.71 -6.88
CA PRO A 303 2.62 -6.36 -6.49
C PRO A 303 1.58 -5.41 -5.90
N LEU A 304 1.97 -4.19 -5.51
CA LEU A 304 1.06 -3.15 -5.04
C LEU A 304 0.48 -2.31 -6.19
N THR A 305 1.10 -2.23 -7.36
CA THR A 305 0.51 -1.54 -8.53
C THR A 305 0.01 -2.52 -9.59
N ASP A 306 0.32 -3.81 -9.45
CA ASP A 306 0.09 -4.88 -10.43
C ASP A 306 0.76 -4.59 -11.79
N GLU A 307 1.89 -3.88 -11.75
CA GLU A 307 2.73 -3.63 -12.92
C GLU A 307 3.87 -4.63 -12.97
N TRP A 308 3.98 -5.33 -14.10
CA TRP A 308 4.98 -6.37 -14.32
C TRP A 308 5.69 -6.15 -15.64
N ARG A 309 6.99 -6.45 -15.64
CA ARG A 309 7.89 -6.37 -16.79
C ARG A 309 8.62 -7.67 -16.95
N ALA A 310 8.60 -8.22 -18.16
CA ALA A 310 9.49 -9.32 -18.54
C ALA A 310 10.89 -8.77 -18.84
N LEU A 311 11.90 -9.35 -18.22
CA LEU A 311 13.29 -9.04 -18.52
C LEU A 311 13.68 -9.64 -19.88
N PRO A 312 14.68 -9.05 -20.57
CA PRO A 312 15.25 -9.65 -21.76
C PRO A 312 15.73 -11.08 -21.50
N TRP A 313 15.64 -11.94 -22.51
CA TRP A 313 16.20 -13.28 -22.41
C TRP A 313 17.70 -13.22 -22.15
N MET A 314 18.17 -14.08 -21.26
CA MET A 314 19.61 -14.25 -21.07
C MET A 314 20.25 -14.75 -22.38
N PRO A 315 21.46 -14.28 -22.72
CA PRO A 315 22.23 -14.83 -23.83
C PRO A 315 22.75 -16.22 -23.44
N LEU A 316 21.85 -17.21 -23.45
CA LEU A 316 22.17 -18.59 -23.15
C LEU A 316 23.00 -19.18 -24.30
N GLU A 317 24.08 -19.87 -23.98
CA GLU A 317 24.74 -20.75 -24.96
C GLU A 317 23.71 -21.78 -25.45
N LYS A 318 23.56 -21.92 -26.77
CA LYS A 318 22.48 -22.67 -27.44
C LYS A 318 22.29 -24.12 -26.98
N LEU A 319 23.22 -24.69 -26.21
CA LEU A 319 23.23 -26.08 -25.79
C LEU A 319 23.18 -26.27 -24.27
N ALA A 320 23.18 -25.21 -23.46
CA ALA A 320 23.22 -25.33 -22.00
C ALA A 320 21.82 -25.26 -21.39
N ILE A 321 21.45 -26.26 -20.60
CA ILE A 321 20.29 -26.16 -19.71
C ILE A 321 20.75 -25.44 -18.45
N MET A 322 20.18 -24.27 -18.19
CA MET A 322 20.44 -23.49 -16.99
C MET A 322 19.24 -23.55 -16.06
N GLN A 323 19.45 -24.09 -14.87
CA GLN A 323 18.43 -24.17 -13.82
C GLN A 323 18.73 -23.11 -12.75
N PRO A 324 17.80 -22.18 -12.45
CA PRO A 324 18.00 -21.18 -11.43
C PRO A 324 18.05 -21.84 -10.04
N ILE A 325 18.95 -21.36 -9.17
CA ILE A 325 19.09 -21.82 -7.79
C ILE A 325 18.97 -20.70 -6.76
N LEU A 326 19.37 -19.48 -7.13
CA LEU A 326 19.26 -18.27 -6.31
C LEU A 326 18.92 -17.09 -7.19
N VAL A 327 18.11 -16.18 -6.67
CA VAL A 327 17.86 -14.88 -7.27
C VAL A 327 17.96 -13.83 -6.18
N GLN A 328 18.53 -12.68 -6.52
CA GLN A 328 18.59 -11.52 -5.64
C GLN A 328 18.20 -10.30 -6.46
N LEU A 329 17.27 -9.52 -5.93
CA LEU A 329 16.90 -8.23 -6.47
C LEU A 329 17.57 -7.19 -5.59
N VAL A 330 18.28 -6.24 -6.22
CA VAL A 330 18.97 -5.15 -5.52
C VAL A 330 18.51 -3.84 -6.12
N MET A 331 17.85 -3.01 -5.32
CA MET A 331 17.54 -1.63 -5.67
C MET A 331 18.77 -0.77 -5.41
N GLU A 332 19.16 0.03 -6.40
CA GLU A 332 20.28 0.95 -6.27
C GLU A 332 19.86 2.21 -5.49
N ASP A 333 20.84 2.91 -4.91
CA ASP A 333 20.61 4.10 -4.06
C ASP A 333 19.90 5.26 -4.77
N ASP A 334 19.92 5.28 -6.11
CA ASP A 334 19.19 6.28 -6.90
C ASP A 334 17.69 5.99 -7.02
N GLU A 335 17.22 4.86 -6.45
CA GLU A 335 15.85 4.34 -6.38
C GLU A 335 15.12 4.21 -7.74
N LYS A 336 15.83 4.48 -8.84
CA LYS A 336 15.29 4.47 -10.22
C LYS A 336 15.86 3.34 -11.05
N SER A 337 16.74 2.55 -10.46
CA SER A 337 17.34 1.39 -11.08
C SER A 337 17.47 0.24 -10.10
N TYR A 338 17.41 -0.95 -10.65
CA TYR A 338 17.65 -2.20 -9.96
C TYR A 338 18.57 -3.11 -10.76
N ARG A 339 19.15 -4.08 -10.05
CA ARG A 339 19.85 -5.22 -10.61
C ARG A 339 19.20 -6.53 -10.17
N VAL A 340 19.20 -7.51 -11.07
CA VAL A 340 18.81 -8.89 -10.75
C VAL A 340 20.03 -9.78 -10.87
N ASN A 341 20.52 -10.25 -9.73
CA ASN A 341 21.59 -11.25 -9.67
C ASN A 341 20.94 -12.63 -9.69
N LEU A 342 21.33 -13.47 -10.64
CA LEU A 342 20.80 -14.80 -10.82
C LEU A 342 21.95 -15.80 -10.79
N VAL A 343 21.87 -16.76 -9.88
CA VAL A 343 22.77 -17.91 -9.86
C VAL A 343 22.02 -19.13 -10.38
N SER A 344 22.69 -19.88 -11.24
CA SER A 344 22.13 -21.04 -11.90
C SER A 344 23.15 -22.16 -12.00
N VAL A 345 22.65 -23.40 -12.07
CA VAL A 345 23.45 -24.58 -12.40
C VAL A 345 23.37 -24.80 -13.89
N LYS A 346 24.54 -24.87 -14.52
CA LYS A 346 24.73 -25.27 -15.92
C LYS A 346 24.90 -26.78 -15.97
N TYR A 347 24.03 -27.46 -16.71
CA TYR A 347 24.17 -28.87 -17.03
C TYR A 347 24.68 -29.01 -18.47
N GLU A 348 25.75 -29.77 -18.65
CA GLU A 348 26.13 -30.26 -19.98
C GLU A 348 25.21 -31.42 -20.36
N VAL A 349 24.59 -31.31 -21.53
CA VAL A 349 23.51 -32.20 -22.03
C VAL A 349 23.93 -33.67 -22.06
N ALA A 350 25.23 -33.96 -22.17
CA ALA A 350 25.74 -35.31 -22.31
C ALA A 350 25.76 -36.11 -21.00
N ASP A 351 26.01 -35.47 -19.85
CA ASP A 351 26.43 -36.23 -18.67
C ASP A 351 25.70 -35.95 -17.35
N TYR A 352 24.91 -34.87 -17.20
CA TYR A 352 24.17 -34.50 -15.95
C TYR A 352 24.94 -34.55 -14.61
N THR A 353 26.23 -34.89 -14.63
CA THR A 353 27.10 -35.16 -13.50
C THR A 353 28.07 -34.02 -13.27
N SER A 354 28.53 -33.38 -14.35
CA SER A 354 29.25 -32.11 -14.28
C SER A 354 28.27 -30.98 -13.97
N ARG A 355 28.45 -30.36 -12.81
CA ARG A 355 27.70 -29.17 -12.36
C ARG A 355 28.65 -28.00 -12.30
N ALA A 356 28.43 -27.02 -13.17
CA ALA A 356 29.10 -25.73 -13.09
C ALA A 356 28.07 -24.69 -12.64
N TYR A 357 28.43 -23.87 -11.65
CA TYR A 357 27.61 -22.73 -11.27
C TYR A 357 27.96 -21.51 -12.13
N ALA A 358 26.95 -20.76 -12.54
CA ALA A 358 27.11 -19.52 -13.26
C ALA A 358 26.24 -18.44 -12.63
N ALA A 359 26.82 -17.26 -12.45
CA ALA A 359 26.14 -16.08 -11.93
C ALA A 359 26.08 -14.99 -12.99
N HIS A 360 24.90 -14.41 -13.15
CA HIS A 360 24.62 -13.36 -14.11
C HIS A 360 23.91 -12.20 -13.42
N CYS A 361 24.16 -10.99 -13.89
CA CYS A 361 23.53 -9.78 -13.39
C CYS A 361 22.79 -9.11 -14.54
N TYR A 362 21.49 -8.88 -14.37
CA TYR A 362 20.75 -7.93 -15.19
C TYR A 362 20.87 -6.55 -14.58
N ASP A 363 21.17 -5.53 -15.39
CA ASP A 363 21.14 -4.13 -14.99
C ASP A 363 20.03 -3.40 -15.73
N SER A 364 19.06 -2.87 -14.98
CA SER A 364 17.92 -2.12 -15.53
C SER A 364 18.31 -0.82 -16.24
N LYS A 365 19.46 -0.20 -15.91
CA LYS A 365 19.96 1.02 -16.57
C LYS A 365 20.39 0.73 -18.01
N THR A 366 21.13 -0.36 -18.19
CA THR A 366 21.63 -0.77 -19.51
C THR A 366 20.63 -1.64 -20.26
N GLY A 367 19.73 -2.31 -19.53
CA GLY A 367 18.80 -3.30 -20.08
C GLY A 367 19.50 -4.57 -20.54
N LEU A 368 20.70 -4.87 -20.02
CA LEU A 368 21.55 -5.97 -20.47
C LEU A 368 21.89 -6.93 -19.34
N TRP A 369 22.16 -8.18 -19.72
CA TRP A 369 22.73 -9.20 -18.85
C TRP A 369 24.26 -9.21 -18.99
N SER A 370 24.97 -9.36 -17.88
CA SER A 370 26.42 -9.56 -17.82
C SER A 370 26.76 -10.73 -16.89
N ALA A 371 27.94 -11.32 -17.07
CA ALA A 371 28.46 -12.31 -16.14
C ALA A 371 28.94 -11.61 -14.86
N MET A 372 28.70 -12.24 -13.70
CA MET A 372 29.23 -11.75 -12.42
C MET A 372 30.63 -12.32 -12.17
N GLU A 373 31.60 -11.44 -12.02
CA GLU A 373 33.00 -11.80 -11.73
C GLU A 373 33.28 -11.89 -10.23
N SER A 374 32.62 -11.07 -9.41
CA SER A 374 32.82 -11.00 -7.96
C SER A 374 31.52 -10.70 -7.20
N GLY A 375 31.59 -10.77 -5.86
CA GLY A 375 30.48 -10.50 -4.96
C GLY A 375 29.77 -11.75 -4.44
N LEU A 376 28.80 -11.53 -3.55
CA LEU A 376 28.01 -12.58 -2.91
C LEU A 376 26.55 -12.47 -3.34
N VAL A 377 25.94 -13.59 -3.70
CA VAL A 377 24.50 -13.69 -3.93
C VAL A 377 23.91 -14.57 -2.84
N TYR A 378 23.00 -14.03 -2.05
CA TYR A 378 22.35 -14.75 -0.96
C TYR A 378 20.84 -14.70 -1.12
N ASP A 379 20.20 -15.85 -0.88
CA ASP A 379 18.74 -15.98 -0.83
C ASP A 379 18.37 -17.33 -0.18
N GLY A 380 17.08 -17.57 0.07
CA GLY A 380 16.54 -18.89 0.37
C GLY A 380 16.79 -19.85 -0.80
N CYS A 381 17.70 -20.80 -0.63
CA CYS A 381 18.01 -21.77 -1.69
C CYS A 381 16.84 -22.75 -1.88
N ARG A 382 16.42 -22.96 -3.13
CA ARG A 382 15.55 -24.09 -3.49
C ARG A 382 16.27 -24.99 -4.50
N ASP A 383 17.27 -25.74 -4.05
CA ASP A 383 17.79 -26.86 -4.84
C ASP A 383 16.86 -28.07 -4.67
N ARG A 384 16.29 -28.56 -5.77
CA ARG A 384 15.41 -29.75 -5.78
C ARG A 384 16.18 -31.07 -5.68
N MET A 385 17.47 -31.09 -6.02
CA MET A 385 18.25 -32.33 -6.06
C MET A 385 18.90 -32.67 -4.72
N ARG A 386 19.19 -31.66 -3.89
CA ARG A 386 19.42 -31.88 -2.46
C ARG A 386 18.06 -31.81 -1.79
N THR A 387 17.69 -32.83 -1.03
CA THR A 387 16.52 -32.81 -0.15
C THR A 387 16.53 -31.53 0.69
N ILE A 388 15.79 -30.52 0.23
CA ILE A 388 15.28 -29.37 0.98
C ILE A 388 16.33 -28.71 1.88
N LEU A 389 17.25 -27.94 1.29
CA LEU A 389 17.91 -26.89 2.08
C LEU A 389 16.85 -25.82 2.38
N GLU A 390 16.09 -25.98 3.46
CA GLU A 390 15.24 -24.91 4.04
C GLU A 390 16.09 -23.75 4.63
N ALA A 391 17.40 -23.78 4.37
CA ALA A 391 18.39 -22.85 4.82
C ALA A 391 18.75 -21.87 3.69
N PRO A 392 18.81 -20.56 3.96
CA PRO A 392 19.46 -19.63 3.06
C PRO A 392 20.90 -20.08 2.79
N CYS A 393 21.36 -19.81 1.58
CA CYS A 393 22.72 -20.09 1.17
C CYS A 393 23.34 -18.84 0.54
N VAL A 394 24.66 -18.84 0.46
CA VAL A 394 25.45 -17.78 -0.15
C VAL A 394 26.23 -18.39 -1.29
N PHE A 395 26.08 -17.82 -2.48
CA PHE A 395 26.95 -18.10 -3.60
C PHE A 395 28.07 -17.06 -3.63
N ASP A 396 29.30 -17.54 -3.64
CA ASP A 396 30.49 -16.72 -3.82
C ASP A 396 30.89 -16.73 -5.31
N CYS A 397 30.80 -15.56 -5.94
CA CYS A 397 31.14 -15.39 -7.34
C CYS A 397 32.64 -15.58 -7.64
N GLU A 398 33.53 -15.39 -6.68
CA GLU A 398 34.98 -15.53 -6.90
C GLU A 398 35.37 -17.00 -6.90
N THR A 399 34.90 -17.75 -5.89
CA THR A 399 35.18 -19.19 -5.78
C THR A 399 34.24 -20.06 -6.62
N LYS A 400 33.12 -19.49 -7.11
CA LYS A 400 32.02 -20.20 -7.78
C LYS A 400 31.44 -21.35 -6.95
N THR A 401 31.39 -21.16 -5.63
CA THR A 401 30.87 -22.16 -4.70
C THR A 401 29.61 -21.66 -3.97
N VAL A 402 28.75 -22.61 -3.59
CA VAL A 402 27.54 -22.36 -2.79
C VAL A 402 27.80 -22.86 -1.38
N HIS A 403 27.64 -21.98 -0.39
CA HIS A 403 27.79 -22.27 1.03
C HIS A 403 26.41 -22.26 1.70
N GLY A 404 26.03 -23.37 2.35
CA GLY A 404 24.83 -23.39 3.18
C GLY A 404 25.07 -22.61 4.46
N LEU A 405 24.21 -21.65 4.82
CA LEU A 405 24.44 -20.82 6.00
C LEU A 405 24.36 -21.61 7.31
N LEU A 406 23.56 -22.68 7.35
CA LEU A 406 23.49 -23.59 8.50
C LEU A 406 24.74 -24.48 8.65
N GLU A 407 25.58 -24.57 7.62
CA GLU A 407 26.86 -25.30 7.66
C GLU A 407 28.00 -24.37 8.12
N CYS A 408 27.71 -23.11 8.44
CA CYS A 408 28.70 -22.19 8.96
C CYS A 408 29.26 -22.70 10.30
N PRO A 409 30.59 -22.74 10.49
CA PRO A 409 31.20 -23.19 11.74
C PRO A 409 30.68 -22.43 12.98
N ALA A 410 30.29 -21.16 12.83
CA ALA A 410 29.71 -20.36 13.91
C ALA A 410 28.35 -20.89 14.42
N LEU A 411 27.67 -21.73 13.63
CA LEU A 411 26.40 -22.37 13.98
C LEU A 411 26.57 -23.86 14.33
N GLU A 412 27.81 -24.37 14.34
CA GLU A 412 28.08 -25.77 14.67
C GLU A 412 27.63 -26.08 16.11
N GLY A 413 26.94 -27.21 16.29
CA GLY A 413 26.35 -27.60 17.58
C GLY A 413 25.05 -26.88 17.93
N VAL A 414 24.59 -25.92 17.11
CA VAL A 414 23.33 -25.23 17.32
C VAL A 414 22.22 -25.93 16.51
N ASN A 415 21.12 -26.33 17.18
CA ASN A 415 19.94 -26.93 16.52
C ASN A 415 19.11 -25.87 15.77
N ALA A 416 19.73 -25.24 14.78
CA ALA A 416 19.13 -24.27 13.90
C ALA A 416 18.10 -24.96 12.98
N LYS A 417 16.87 -24.44 12.99
CA LYS A 417 15.78 -24.94 12.15
C LYS A 417 15.57 -24.07 10.92
N ARG A 418 15.65 -22.75 11.09
CA ARG A 418 15.43 -21.77 10.02
C ARG A 418 16.40 -20.62 10.21
N CYS A 419 16.70 -19.92 9.13
CA CYS A 419 17.26 -18.59 9.24
C CYS A 419 16.75 -17.68 8.13
N ALA A 420 16.88 -16.39 8.36
CA ALA A 420 16.46 -15.34 7.45
C ALA A 420 17.43 -14.17 7.57
N ILE A 421 17.59 -13.43 6.48
CA ILE A 421 18.48 -12.26 6.41
C ILE A 421 17.62 -11.01 6.38
N VAL A 422 17.96 -10.03 7.22
CA VAL A 422 17.43 -8.67 7.17
C VAL A 422 18.62 -7.72 7.19
N GLN A 423 18.75 -6.92 6.14
CA GLN A 423 19.93 -6.07 5.91
C GLN A 423 21.21 -6.94 5.90
N ASP A 424 22.15 -6.62 6.76
CA ASP A 424 23.44 -7.27 7.00
C ASP A 424 23.41 -8.29 8.15
N ARG A 425 22.22 -8.61 8.68
CA ARG A 425 22.06 -9.47 9.85
C ARG A 425 21.39 -10.79 9.51
N LEU A 426 21.93 -11.86 10.08
CA LEU A 426 21.38 -13.20 10.00
C LEU A 426 20.60 -13.53 11.28
N PHE A 427 19.32 -13.82 11.13
CA PHE A 427 18.47 -14.29 12.21
C PHE A 427 18.31 -15.80 12.12
N VAL A 428 18.63 -16.51 13.20
CA VAL A 428 18.56 -17.97 13.26
C VAL A 428 17.55 -18.40 14.30
N LEU A 429 16.59 -19.23 13.89
CA LEU A 429 15.62 -19.87 14.76
C LEU A 429 16.18 -21.20 15.25
N HIS A 430 16.32 -21.32 16.56
CA HIS A 430 16.79 -22.52 17.23
C HIS A 430 15.61 -23.26 17.83
N LYS A 431 15.58 -24.58 17.69
CA LYS A 431 14.69 -25.44 18.46
C LYS A 431 15.46 -25.94 19.68
N TRP A 432 15.03 -25.50 20.85
CA TRP A 432 15.54 -25.98 22.12
C TRP A 432 14.66 -27.14 22.59
N SER A 433 15.26 -28.31 22.73
CA SER A 433 14.66 -29.50 23.32
C SER A 433 15.46 -29.82 24.59
N SER A 434 14.78 -30.00 25.72
CA SER A 434 15.45 -30.49 26.92
C SER A 434 15.62 -32.00 26.82
N ASP A 435 16.86 -32.47 26.74
CA ASP A 435 17.15 -33.91 26.73
C ASP A 435 16.64 -34.62 28.00
N MET A 436 16.56 -33.88 29.12
CA MET A 436 16.06 -34.41 30.39
C MET A 436 14.54 -34.51 30.46
N PHE A 437 13.83 -33.76 29.61
CA PHE A 437 12.37 -33.72 29.63
C PHE A 437 11.81 -33.62 28.20
N PRO A 438 11.80 -34.72 27.43
CA PRO A 438 11.33 -34.73 26.05
C PRO A 438 9.84 -34.39 25.90
N HIS A 439 9.08 -34.40 27.00
CA HIS A 439 7.66 -34.00 27.04
C HIS A 439 7.45 -32.55 27.50
N VAL A 440 8.52 -31.83 27.87
CA VAL A 440 8.41 -30.43 28.32
C VAL A 440 8.58 -29.52 27.11
N GLU A 441 7.50 -28.79 26.82
CA GLU A 441 7.34 -27.65 25.89
C GLU A 441 8.52 -27.37 24.97
N GLU A 442 8.34 -27.62 23.68
CA GLU A 442 9.30 -27.17 22.65
C GLU A 442 9.47 -25.65 22.74
N ARG A 443 10.70 -25.19 22.95
CA ARG A 443 11.01 -23.76 22.95
C ARG A 443 11.75 -23.37 21.69
N PHE A 444 11.37 -22.24 21.15
CA PHE A 444 12.00 -21.64 19.99
C PHE A 444 12.69 -20.36 20.42
N ILE A 445 13.98 -20.26 20.12
CA ILE A 445 14.82 -19.10 20.46
C ILE A 445 15.32 -18.50 19.16
N VAL A 446 15.25 -17.18 19.02
CA VAL A 446 15.84 -16.49 17.88
C VAL A 446 17.18 -15.90 18.31
N SER A 447 18.24 -16.15 17.55
CA SER A 447 19.51 -15.44 17.73
C SER A 447 19.83 -14.60 16.51
N GLU A 448 20.54 -13.51 16.75
CA GLU A 448 20.98 -12.57 15.73
C GLU A 448 22.49 -12.68 15.57
N TYR A 449 22.96 -12.72 14.33
CA TYR A 449 24.36 -12.78 13.94
C TYR A 449 24.66 -11.67 12.94
N GLU A 450 25.89 -11.18 12.98
CA GLU A 450 26.41 -10.18 12.04
C GLU A 450 27.58 -10.77 11.27
N TRP A 451 27.62 -10.44 9.97
CA TRP A 451 28.76 -10.74 9.11
C TRP A 451 29.94 -9.84 9.47
N GLN A 452 31.10 -10.41 9.76
CA GLN A 452 32.28 -9.60 10.04
C GLN A 452 33.06 -9.24 8.76
N SER A 453 33.68 -10.26 8.15
CA SER A 453 34.68 -10.04 7.10
C SER A 453 34.53 -10.97 5.89
N SER A 454 33.84 -12.10 6.05
CA SER A 454 33.66 -13.10 5.00
C SER A 454 32.37 -13.91 5.22
N ALA A 455 31.92 -14.63 4.18
CA ALA A 455 30.73 -15.49 4.24
C ALA A 455 30.83 -16.69 5.20
N SER A 456 31.98 -16.89 5.85
CA SER A 456 32.19 -17.92 6.88
C SER A 456 32.38 -17.35 8.29
N ASP A 457 32.48 -16.03 8.44
CA ASP A 457 32.83 -15.36 9.69
C ASP A 457 31.62 -14.62 10.27
N LEU A 458 30.77 -15.37 10.97
CA LEU A 458 29.59 -14.88 11.66
C LEU A 458 29.88 -14.71 13.15
N SER A 459 29.53 -13.55 13.69
CA SER A 459 29.57 -13.31 15.13
C SER A 459 28.17 -13.17 15.70
N ARG A 460 27.90 -13.88 16.81
CA ARG A 460 26.60 -13.84 17.47
C ARG A 460 26.46 -12.51 18.22
N LEU A 461 25.52 -11.68 17.79
CA LEU A 461 25.23 -10.39 18.42
C LEU A 461 24.44 -10.56 19.72
N ARG A 462 23.30 -11.26 19.66
CA ARG A 462 22.42 -11.43 20.83
C ARG A 462 21.49 -12.64 20.72
N ILE A 463 20.98 -13.05 21.87
CA ILE A 463 19.89 -14.02 22.00
C ILE A 463 18.59 -13.27 22.27
N ILE A 464 17.57 -13.55 21.49
CA ILE A 464 16.24 -12.96 21.61
C ILE A 464 15.32 -14.04 22.19
N ASP A 465 15.43 -14.24 23.51
CA ASP A 465 14.81 -15.34 24.29
C ASP A 465 13.30 -15.13 24.59
N SER A 466 12.65 -14.19 23.91
CA SER A 466 11.29 -13.77 24.23
C SER A 466 10.35 -13.74 23.02
N THR A 467 10.77 -14.27 21.87
CA THR A 467 10.01 -14.11 20.62
C THR A 467 8.73 -14.94 20.57
N LEU A 468 8.62 -16.07 21.27
CA LEU A 468 7.36 -16.82 21.31
C LEU A 468 6.82 -16.85 22.75
N PRO A 469 5.51 -16.65 22.96
CA PRO A 469 4.90 -16.84 24.27
C PRO A 469 5.29 -18.22 24.81
N ARG A 470 5.72 -18.27 26.07
CA ARG A 470 6.16 -19.51 26.72
C ARG A 470 5.12 -20.62 26.68
N HIS A 471 3.84 -20.25 26.54
CA HIS A 471 2.71 -21.16 26.50
C HIS A 471 1.88 -20.88 25.26
N LEU A 472 2.34 -21.39 24.11
CA LEU A 472 1.44 -21.63 23.01
C LEU A 472 0.57 -22.84 23.38
N PRO A 473 -0.76 -22.70 23.44
CA PRO A 473 -1.61 -23.84 23.73
C PRO A 473 -1.60 -24.78 22.53
N GLY A 474 -1.03 -25.98 22.70
CA GLY A 474 -0.95 -27.00 21.65
C GLY A 474 0.46 -27.21 21.09
N GLU A 475 0.59 -28.19 20.19
CA GLU A 475 1.86 -28.50 19.54
C GLU A 475 2.13 -27.48 18.43
N ILE A 476 3.32 -26.89 18.42
CA ILE A 476 3.75 -25.97 17.36
C ILE A 476 4.04 -26.81 16.11
N ARG A 477 3.15 -26.73 15.12
CA ARG A 477 3.25 -27.54 13.91
C ARG A 477 4.25 -26.97 12.91
N LYS A 478 4.22 -25.64 12.74
CA LYS A 478 5.01 -24.95 11.71
C LYS A 478 5.51 -23.63 12.24
N VAL A 479 6.82 -23.39 12.12
CA VAL A 479 7.43 -22.08 12.35
C VAL A 479 8.16 -21.65 11.10
N ARG A 480 7.94 -20.41 10.67
CA ARG A 480 8.54 -19.83 9.46
C ARG A 480 9.03 -18.43 9.73
N PHE A 481 10.13 -18.11 9.06
CA PHE A 481 10.56 -16.73 8.88
C PHE A 481 10.20 -16.27 7.48
N PHE A 482 9.75 -15.03 7.39
CA PHE A 482 9.69 -14.28 6.15
C PHE A 482 10.46 -12.99 6.37
N SER A 483 11.35 -12.62 5.44
CA SER A 483 12.10 -11.38 5.56
C SER A 483 12.00 -10.53 4.31
N CYS A 484 12.15 -9.22 4.49
CA CYS A 484 12.47 -8.27 3.44
C CYS A 484 13.42 -7.21 4.03
N LYS A 485 13.82 -6.20 3.24
CA LYS A 485 14.91 -5.26 3.56
C LYS A 485 14.93 -4.74 5.00
N GLY A 486 13.77 -4.37 5.56
CA GLY A 486 13.68 -3.79 6.91
C GLY A 486 12.93 -4.64 7.93
N PHE A 487 12.40 -5.80 7.54
CA PHE A 487 11.43 -6.52 8.35
C PHE A 487 11.71 -8.01 8.41
N LEU A 488 11.52 -8.61 9.58
CA LEU A 488 11.48 -10.06 9.76
C LEU A 488 10.16 -10.44 10.43
N LEU A 489 9.36 -11.24 9.73
CA LEU A 489 8.14 -11.82 10.23
C LEU A 489 8.40 -13.23 10.73
N LEU A 490 8.20 -13.45 12.02
CA LEU A 490 8.10 -14.78 12.63
C LEU A 490 6.63 -15.20 12.63
N PHE A 491 6.33 -16.26 11.90
CA PHE A 491 5.03 -16.89 11.87
C PHE A 491 5.11 -18.26 12.53
N ALA A 492 4.25 -18.50 13.53
CA ALA A 492 4.11 -19.80 14.16
C ALA A 492 2.65 -20.24 14.14
N ASP A 493 2.41 -21.46 13.65
CA ASP A 493 1.11 -22.12 13.65
C ASP A 493 1.12 -23.20 14.73
N SER A 494 0.19 -23.08 15.67
CA SER A 494 -0.07 -24.06 16.72
C SER A 494 -1.46 -24.62 16.53
N GLN A 495 -1.58 -25.94 16.66
CA GLN A 495 -2.88 -26.58 16.69
C GLN A 495 -3.16 -27.12 18.08
N LYS A 496 -4.27 -26.66 18.65
CA LYS A 496 -4.82 -27.17 19.89
C LYS A 496 -6.12 -27.90 19.55
N ASP A 497 -6.09 -29.22 19.64
CA ASP A 497 -7.22 -30.07 19.28
C ASP A 497 -7.64 -29.88 17.80
N ASP A 498 -8.62 -30.63 17.28
CA ASP A 498 -8.94 -30.59 15.83
C ASP A 498 -9.62 -29.29 15.36
N GLU A 499 -9.95 -28.36 16.26
CA GLU A 499 -10.79 -27.19 15.95
C GLU A 499 -10.12 -25.82 16.15
N ASP A 500 -9.13 -25.68 17.05
CA ASP A 500 -8.52 -24.38 17.36
C ASP A 500 -7.09 -24.23 16.80
N GLN A 501 -6.99 -23.57 15.64
CA GLN A 501 -5.71 -23.08 15.11
C GLN A 501 -5.35 -21.72 15.72
N HIS A 502 -4.22 -21.67 16.41
CA HIS A 502 -3.66 -20.45 16.96
C HIS A 502 -2.44 -20.03 16.14
N GLN A 503 -2.54 -18.87 15.50
CA GLN A 503 -1.46 -18.29 14.72
C GLN A 503 -0.82 -17.15 15.50
N ILE A 504 0.48 -17.24 15.73
CA ILE A 504 1.28 -16.15 16.29
C ILE A 504 2.08 -15.52 15.18
N ILE A 505 1.92 -14.21 15.06
CA ILE A 505 2.69 -13.40 14.15
C ILE A 505 3.44 -12.34 14.94
N ARG A 506 4.75 -12.31 14.77
CA ARG A 506 5.58 -11.23 15.27
C ARG A 506 6.43 -10.64 14.18
N LEU A 507 6.56 -9.33 14.23
CA LEU A 507 7.32 -8.56 13.27
C LEU A 507 8.47 -7.89 14.01
N PHE A 508 9.68 -8.12 13.53
CA PHE A 508 10.85 -7.34 13.87
C PHE A 508 10.98 -6.19 12.87
N ASP A 509 10.99 -4.95 13.35
CA ASP A 509 11.30 -3.75 12.55
C ASP A 509 12.76 -3.38 12.78
N SER A 510 13.59 -3.47 11.74
CA SER A 510 15.03 -3.20 11.83
C SER A 510 15.34 -1.76 12.23
N SER A 511 14.47 -0.81 11.87
CA SER A 511 14.64 0.62 12.19
C SER A 511 14.34 0.93 13.66
N LEU A 512 13.46 0.15 14.28
CA LEU A 512 13.16 0.23 15.71
C LEU A 512 14.05 -0.72 16.52
N ASN A 513 14.67 -1.70 15.85
CA ASN A 513 15.44 -2.79 16.44
C ASN A 513 14.65 -3.57 17.51
N ASP A 514 13.34 -3.74 17.28
CA ASP A 514 12.41 -4.30 18.26
C ASP A 514 11.34 -5.23 17.62
N TRP A 515 10.78 -6.11 18.44
CA TRP A 515 9.76 -7.10 18.07
C TRP A 515 8.37 -6.71 18.55
N GLN A 516 7.45 -6.55 17.62
CA GLN A 516 6.04 -6.27 17.87
C GLN A 516 5.16 -7.50 17.57
N ASN A 517 4.09 -7.69 18.36
CA ASN A 517 3.06 -8.69 18.09
C ASN A 517 2.07 -8.13 17.07
N LEU A 518 1.76 -8.89 16.03
CA LEU A 518 0.73 -8.50 15.07
C LEU A 518 -0.56 -9.26 15.39
N SER A 519 -1.68 -8.55 15.41
CA SER A 519 -3.01 -9.18 15.45
C SER A 519 -3.38 -9.69 14.06
N MET A 520 -3.77 -10.96 13.97
CA MET A 520 -4.48 -11.47 12.81
C MET A 520 -5.89 -10.89 12.83
N GLY A 521 -6.31 -10.19 11.78
CA GLY A 521 -7.72 -9.87 11.58
C GLY A 521 -8.54 -11.16 11.47
N GLY A 522 -9.79 -11.17 11.92
CA GLY A 522 -10.61 -12.38 12.06
C GLY A 522 -10.79 -13.22 10.77
N ASP A 523 -10.72 -12.58 9.60
CA ASP A 523 -10.84 -13.25 8.30
C ASP A 523 -9.51 -13.82 7.78
N PHE A 524 -8.40 -13.51 8.45
CA PHE A 524 -7.09 -13.91 8.02
C PHE A 524 -6.68 -15.22 8.67
N ARG A 525 -6.55 -16.26 7.85
CA ARG A 525 -5.86 -17.50 8.21
C ARG A 525 -5.11 -17.98 6.99
N PHE A 526 -3.81 -18.19 7.13
CA PHE A 526 -3.08 -18.98 6.15
C PHE A 526 -3.27 -20.44 6.50
N THR A 527 -3.59 -21.25 5.50
CA THR A 527 -3.38 -22.70 5.67
C THR A 527 -1.88 -22.97 5.67
N GLY A 528 -1.45 -24.00 6.39
CA GLY A 528 -0.04 -24.37 6.45
C GLY A 528 0.58 -24.72 5.08
N ASP A 529 -0.25 -24.98 4.06
CA ASP A 529 0.17 -25.25 2.69
C ASP A 529 0.30 -23.96 1.87
N GLU A 530 -0.58 -22.99 2.08
CA GLU A 530 -0.43 -21.66 1.48
C GLU A 530 0.89 -20.99 1.89
N LEU A 531 1.35 -21.21 3.12
CA LEU A 531 2.63 -20.66 3.59
C LEU A 531 3.86 -21.21 2.87
N GLN A 532 3.76 -22.35 2.16
CA GLN A 532 4.90 -22.95 1.44
C GLN A 532 5.39 -22.11 0.26
N GLY A 533 4.46 -21.41 -0.39
CA GLY A 533 4.72 -20.55 -1.54
C GLY A 533 4.57 -19.06 -1.23
N VAL A 534 4.56 -18.68 0.05
CA VAL A 534 4.50 -17.27 0.45
C VAL A 534 5.91 -16.73 0.67
N PHE A 535 6.15 -15.52 0.19
CA PHE A 535 7.32 -14.72 0.54
C PHE A 535 6.86 -13.35 1.03
N MET A 536 7.71 -12.68 1.81
CA MET A 536 7.45 -11.31 2.25
C MET A 536 8.22 -10.34 1.36
N CYS A 537 7.61 -9.20 1.06
CA CYS A 537 8.24 -8.10 0.36
C CYS A 537 7.87 -6.78 0.99
N GLU A 538 8.78 -5.81 0.93
CA GLU A 538 8.40 -4.40 1.13
C GLU A 538 7.52 -3.97 -0.04
N LEU A 539 6.49 -3.17 0.23
CA LEU A 539 5.58 -2.65 -0.78
C LEU A 539 5.73 -1.14 -0.87
N ARG A 540 5.94 -0.63 -2.08
CA ARG A 540 6.05 0.80 -2.35
C ARG A 540 5.14 1.19 -3.51
N TRP A 541 4.42 2.30 -3.34
CA TRP A 541 3.54 2.83 -4.39
C TRP A 541 4.31 3.41 -5.58
N ASP A 542 5.50 3.96 -5.32
CA ASP A 542 6.35 4.65 -6.27
C ASP A 542 7.35 3.73 -7.00
N ALA A 543 7.43 2.46 -6.62
CA ALA A 543 8.31 1.50 -7.28
C ALA A 543 7.80 1.14 -8.69
N VAL A 544 8.68 1.19 -9.69
CA VAL A 544 8.37 0.92 -11.10
C VAL A 544 9.37 -0.11 -11.67
N PRO A 545 8.91 -1.20 -12.28
CA PRO A 545 9.77 -2.25 -12.85
C PRO A 545 10.39 -1.91 -14.22
#